data_AF-A0A7X3RZQ3-F1
#
_entry.id   AF-A0A7X3RZQ3-F1
#
_cell.length_a   1.000
_cell.length_b   1.000
_cell.length_c   1.000
_cell.angle_alpha   90.00
_cell.angle_beta   90.00
_cell.angle_gamma   90.00
#
_symmetry.space_group_name_H-M   'P 1'
#
loop_
_entity.id
_entity.type
_entity.pdbx_description
1 polymer ?
#
loop_
_entity_poly.entity_id
_entity_poly.type
_entity_poly.pdbx_seq_one_letter_code
_entity_poly.pdbx_strand_id
1 'polypeptide(L)'
;MSSRDAQSASSVQYEPGEHPPALVSLGSGLQLVVLGITSIIFIPTIIIRASGGTEAYLSWAVFGAVAVSGICTALQAVRLSRVGAGYLLFMGPAGAFIGVCVSALVEGGPALLATLVVASSLVPIVISMRLALFRRLLTPTIVGTVNMLIPATVLPVVFSRLADAPQDAALSAPLTAVATGLVIGGISLTAGATLRLWAPLIGVIAGSVIGGSLGLYDFDLITRAPWFGLPLGSWPGIGFDLGPAFVGLLPAFAFVALIGAIQTITGAVAIQ
;
A
#
# COMPACT_ATOMS: atom_id res chain seq x y z
N MET A 1 -46.05 10.67 18.74
CA MET A 1 -44.65 11.08 19.06
C MET A 1 -43.98 9.91 19.76
N SER A 2 -42.90 9.28 19.35
CA SER A 2 -42.23 9.07 18.05
C SER A 2 -41.40 7.79 18.28
N SER A 3 -41.85 6.66 17.75
CA SER A 3 -41.14 5.37 17.78
C SER A 3 -40.00 5.33 16.74
N ARG A 4 -39.25 6.43 16.61
CA ARG A 4 -38.18 6.61 15.60
C ARG A 4 -36.76 6.74 16.17
N ASP A 5 -36.57 6.54 17.48
CA ASP A 5 -35.26 6.63 18.11
C ASP A 5 -34.60 5.27 18.39
N ALA A 6 -35.07 4.20 17.73
CA ALA A 6 -34.24 3.02 17.48
C ALA A 6 -33.40 3.29 16.22
N GLN A 7 -32.53 4.30 16.30
CA GLN A 7 -31.50 4.52 15.29
C GLN A 7 -30.69 3.23 15.18
N SER A 8 -30.78 2.58 14.03
CA SER A 8 -29.91 1.55 13.47
C SER A 8 -28.56 1.46 14.16
N ALA A 9 -28.50 0.76 15.30
CA ALA A 9 -27.26 0.22 15.79
C ALA A 9 -26.78 -0.70 14.68
N SER A 10 -25.66 -0.35 14.06
CA SER A 10 -24.94 -1.25 13.16
C SER A 10 -24.80 -2.57 13.91
N SER A 11 -25.62 -3.55 13.55
CA SER A 11 -25.62 -4.85 14.19
C SER A 11 -24.30 -5.52 13.82
N VAL A 12 -23.37 -5.51 14.75
CA VAL A 12 -22.12 -6.25 14.63
C VAL A 12 -22.50 -7.71 14.34
N GLN A 13 -22.13 -8.21 13.15
CA GLN A 13 -22.51 -9.56 12.73
C GLN A 13 -21.72 -10.65 13.45
N TYR A 14 -20.47 -10.35 13.83
CA TYR A 14 -19.58 -11.25 14.57
C TYR A 14 -18.71 -10.44 15.53
N GLU A 15 -18.54 -10.93 16.75
CA GLU A 15 -17.61 -10.33 17.71
C GLU A 15 -16.15 -10.70 17.38
N PRO A 16 -15.14 -9.90 17.79
CA PRO A 16 -13.73 -10.16 17.48
C PRO A 16 -13.19 -11.51 17.96
N GLY A 17 -13.81 -12.11 18.99
CA GLY A 17 -13.45 -13.42 19.53
C GLY A 17 -14.34 -14.57 19.03
N GLU A 18 -15.35 -14.26 18.22
CA GLU A 18 -16.25 -15.27 17.68
C GLU A 18 -15.58 -16.00 16.51
N HIS A 19 -15.90 -17.27 16.34
CA HIS A 19 -15.42 -18.07 15.22
C HIS A 19 -16.52 -18.16 14.14
N PRO A 20 -16.54 -17.24 13.16
CA PRO A 20 -17.52 -17.31 12.09
C PRO A 20 -17.37 -18.60 11.28
N PRO A 21 -18.44 -19.05 10.60
CA PRO A 21 -18.38 -20.21 9.72
C PRO A 21 -17.18 -20.12 8.77
N ALA A 22 -16.50 -21.25 8.54
CA ALA A 22 -15.26 -21.29 7.77
C ALA A 22 -15.38 -20.63 6.39
N LEU A 23 -16.55 -20.75 5.75
CA LEU A 23 -16.83 -20.15 4.44
C LEU A 23 -16.90 -18.61 4.49
N VAL A 24 -17.45 -18.05 5.57
CA VAL A 24 -17.51 -16.59 5.78
C VAL A 24 -16.11 -16.06 6.05
N SER A 25 -15.36 -16.73 6.93
CA SER A 25 -13.96 -16.39 7.22
C SER A 25 -13.09 -16.41 5.95
N LEU A 26 -13.23 -17.45 5.14
CA LEU A 26 -12.51 -17.58 3.87
C LEU A 26 -12.92 -16.47 2.88
N GLY A 27 -14.23 -16.19 2.77
CA GLY A 27 -14.75 -15.15 1.89
C GLY A 27 -14.28 -13.75 2.28
N SER A 28 -14.33 -13.40 3.56
CA SER A 28 -13.84 -12.12 4.08
C SER A 28 -12.32 -11.99 3.95
N GLY A 29 -11.57 -13.06 4.19
CA GLY A 29 -10.12 -13.09 3.96
C GLY A 29 -9.77 -12.88 2.50
N LEU A 30 -10.47 -13.58 1.59
CA LEU A 30 -10.30 -13.39 0.15
C LEU A 30 -10.64 -11.97 -0.29
N GLN A 31 -11.73 -11.40 0.25
CA GLN A 31 -12.12 -10.01 -0.01
C GLN A 31 -11.01 -9.04 0.41
N LEU A 32 -10.41 -9.24 1.59
CA LEU A 32 -9.31 -8.40 2.05
C LEU A 32 -8.11 -8.47 1.09
N VAL A 33 -7.75 -9.66 0.63
CA VAL A 33 -6.67 -9.86 -0.33
C VAL A 33 -6.99 -9.15 -1.65
N VAL A 34 -8.17 -9.37 -2.21
CA VAL A 34 -8.59 -8.79 -3.49
C VAL A 34 -8.64 -7.26 -3.45
N LEU A 35 -9.09 -6.67 -2.34
CA LEU A 35 -9.13 -5.22 -2.19
C LEU A 35 -7.76 -4.60 -1.90
N GLY A 36 -6.88 -5.33 -1.21
CA GLY A 36 -5.57 -4.83 -0.78
C GLY A 36 -4.44 -5.03 -1.80
N ILE A 37 -4.51 -6.06 -2.63
CA ILE A 37 -3.39 -6.51 -3.48
C ILE A 37 -2.93 -5.43 -4.46
N THR A 38 -3.85 -4.66 -5.03
CA THR A 38 -3.54 -3.55 -5.92
C THR A 38 -2.60 -2.56 -5.25
N SER A 39 -2.91 -2.15 -4.02
CA SER A 39 -2.08 -1.20 -3.26
C SER A 39 -0.70 -1.77 -2.91
N ILE A 40 -0.64 -3.07 -2.58
CA ILE A 40 0.62 -3.76 -2.26
C ILE A 40 1.55 -3.83 -3.47
N ILE A 41 1.01 -4.08 -4.67
CA ILE A 41 1.79 -4.14 -5.92
C ILE A 41 2.16 -2.73 -6.42
N PHE A 42 1.23 -1.77 -6.29
CA PHE A 42 1.36 -0.44 -6.87
C PHE A 42 2.53 0.37 -6.30
N ILE A 43 2.70 0.37 -4.97
CA ILE A 43 3.73 1.17 -4.30
C ILE A 43 5.16 0.77 -4.71
N PRO A 44 5.59 -0.51 -4.61
CA PRO A 44 6.91 -0.91 -5.08
C PRO A 44 7.09 -0.69 -6.58
N THR A 45 6.01 -0.84 -7.38
CA THR A 45 6.04 -0.55 -8.82
C THR A 45 6.36 0.92 -9.09
N ILE A 46 5.73 1.86 -8.39
CA ILE A 46 6.04 3.29 -8.54
C ILE A 46 7.50 3.55 -8.17
N ILE A 47 7.93 3.09 -6.99
CA ILE A 47 9.25 3.35 -6.44
C ILE A 47 10.36 2.89 -7.39
N ILE A 48 10.24 1.66 -7.90
CA ILE A 48 11.29 1.05 -8.72
C ILE A 48 11.30 1.66 -10.12
N ARG A 49 10.13 1.89 -10.70
CA ARG A 49 10.05 2.57 -12.00
C ARG A 49 10.53 4.02 -11.93
N ALA A 50 10.29 4.73 -10.82
CA ALA A 50 10.67 6.14 -10.66
C ALA A 50 12.18 6.31 -10.49
N SER A 51 12.83 5.28 -9.96
CA SER A 51 14.28 5.23 -9.79
C SER A 51 15.01 4.62 -10.99
N GLY A 52 14.29 4.19 -12.04
CA GLY A 52 14.88 3.52 -13.20
C GLY A 52 15.39 2.10 -12.91
N GLY A 53 14.84 1.43 -11.91
CA GLY A 53 15.23 0.07 -11.54
C GLY A 53 14.83 -0.97 -12.59
N THR A 54 15.52 -2.12 -12.55
CA THR A 54 15.34 -3.21 -13.54
C THR A 54 14.06 -4.00 -13.30
N GLU A 55 13.55 -4.65 -14.36
CA GLU A 55 12.39 -5.56 -14.26
C GLU A 55 12.63 -6.71 -13.29
N ALA A 56 13.87 -7.23 -13.23
CA ALA A 56 14.22 -8.29 -12.29
C ALA A 56 14.08 -7.83 -10.83
N TYR A 57 14.53 -6.61 -10.52
CA TYR A 57 14.38 -6.04 -9.18
C TYR A 57 12.92 -5.71 -8.86
N LEU A 58 12.15 -5.21 -9.85
CA LEU A 58 10.72 -4.98 -9.71
C LEU A 58 9.97 -6.26 -9.36
N SER A 59 10.17 -7.32 -10.14
CA SER A 59 9.58 -8.65 -9.91
C SER A 59 9.90 -9.16 -8.51
N TRP A 60 11.16 -9.04 -8.08
CA TRP A 60 11.60 -9.43 -6.75
C TRP A 60 10.94 -8.61 -5.63
N ALA A 61 10.91 -7.29 -5.75
CA ALA A 61 10.34 -6.42 -4.73
C ALA A 61 8.82 -6.55 -4.61
N VAL A 62 8.10 -6.73 -5.72
CA VAL A 62 6.65 -6.97 -5.70
C VAL A 62 6.34 -8.30 -5.03
N PHE A 63 7.08 -9.36 -5.37
CA PHE A 63 6.92 -10.66 -4.72
C PHE A 63 7.19 -10.57 -3.22
N GLY A 64 8.29 -9.93 -2.83
CA GLY A 64 8.65 -9.70 -1.43
C GLY A 64 7.58 -8.89 -0.68
N ALA A 65 7.07 -7.82 -1.30
CA ALA A 65 6.02 -6.99 -0.71
C ALA A 65 4.75 -7.80 -0.44
N VAL A 66 4.28 -8.61 -1.40
CA VAL A 66 3.09 -9.46 -1.23
C VAL A 66 3.30 -10.50 -0.13
N ALA A 67 4.45 -11.19 -0.15
CA ALA A 67 4.76 -12.23 0.84
C ALA A 67 4.87 -11.65 2.26
N VAL A 68 5.64 -10.56 2.43
CA VAL A 68 5.84 -9.91 3.74
C VAL A 68 4.54 -9.27 4.24
N SER A 69 3.75 -8.63 3.37
CA SER A 69 2.42 -8.12 3.75
C SER A 69 1.48 -9.21 4.25
N GLY A 70 1.47 -10.37 3.60
CA GLY A 70 0.69 -11.52 4.05
C GLY A 70 1.14 -12.03 5.42
N ILE A 71 2.45 -12.22 5.60
CA ILE A 71 3.03 -12.65 6.89
C ILE A 71 2.73 -11.65 8.00
N CYS A 72 2.93 -10.35 7.75
CA CYS A 72 2.66 -9.30 8.73
C CYS A 72 1.17 -9.21 9.08
N THR A 73 0.27 -9.35 8.09
CA THR A 73 -1.19 -9.34 8.33
C THR A 73 -1.59 -10.55 9.18
N ALA A 74 -1.05 -11.73 8.89
CA ALA A 74 -1.28 -12.93 9.71
C ALA A 74 -0.72 -12.77 11.13
N LEU A 75 0.47 -12.18 11.26
CA LEU A 75 1.10 -11.89 12.56
C LEU A 75 0.27 -10.90 13.37
N GLN A 76 -0.40 -9.93 12.74
CA GLN A 76 -1.29 -8.99 13.45
C GLN A 76 -2.57 -9.65 13.94
N ALA A 77 -3.10 -10.61 13.17
CA ALA A 77 -4.29 -11.37 13.55
C ALA A 77 -4.02 -12.28 14.76
N VAL A 78 -2.80 -12.78 14.93
CA VAL A 78 -2.42 -13.64 16.07
C VAL A 78 -1.92 -12.79 17.23
N ARG A 79 -2.41 -13.04 18.44
CA ARG A 79 -1.89 -12.40 19.66
C ARG A 79 -0.79 -13.26 20.30
N LEU A 80 0.46 -13.09 19.86
CA LEU A 80 1.61 -13.79 20.43
C LEU A 80 2.32 -12.90 21.48
N SER A 81 1.83 -12.96 22.72
CA SER A 81 2.35 -12.19 23.86
C SER A 81 2.31 -10.66 23.61
N ARG A 82 3.45 -10.04 23.25
CA ARG A 82 3.58 -8.60 22.95
C ARG A 82 3.52 -8.29 21.45
N VAL A 83 3.44 -9.31 20.60
CA VAL A 83 3.43 -9.17 19.14
C VAL A 83 2.03 -9.51 18.61
N GLY A 84 1.54 -8.65 17.73
CA GLY A 84 0.24 -8.80 17.10
C GLY A 84 -0.90 -8.16 17.91
N ALA A 85 -1.84 -7.55 17.19
CA ALA A 85 -2.98 -6.85 17.77
C ALA A 85 -4.07 -7.82 18.29
N GLY A 86 -4.10 -9.06 17.78
CA GLY A 86 -5.13 -10.05 18.09
C GLY A 86 -6.44 -9.85 17.31
N TYR A 87 -6.39 -9.04 16.24
CA TYR A 87 -7.49 -8.82 15.31
C TYR A 87 -6.92 -8.51 13.92
N LEU A 88 -7.76 -8.62 12.90
CA LEU A 88 -7.33 -8.49 11.51
C LEU A 88 -6.95 -7.03 11.19
N LEU A 89 -5.65 -6.77 11.08
CA LEU A 89 -5.12 -5.47 10.68
C LEU A 89 -4.33 -5.64 9.38
N PHE A 90 -4.87 -5.10 8.30
CA PHE A 90 -4.25 -5.17 6.97
C PHE A 90 -2.90 -4.47 6.94
N MET A 91 -1.83 -5.21 6.64
CA MET A 91 -0.47 -4.69 6.55
C MET A 91 -0.06 -4.55 5.08
N GLY A 92 0.29 -3.32 4.69
CA GLY A 92 0.73 -3.01 3.33
C GLY A 92 1.88 -2.00 3.34
N PRO A 93 2.62 -1.88 2.22
CA PRO A 93 3.53 -0.75 2.02
C PRO A 93 2.78 0.58 2.20
N ALA A 94 3.43 1.58 2.79
CA ALA A 94 2.84 2.90 2.99
C ALA A 94 3.33 3.88 1.91
N GLY A 95 2.39 4.57 1.25
CA GLY A 95 2.69 5.54 0.19
C GLY A 95 3.59 6.69 0.64
N ALA A 96 3.64 6.99 1.95
CA ALA A 96 4.53 7.99 2.53
C ALA A 96 6.02 7.72 2.25
N PHE A 97 6.39 6.45 2.03
CA PHE A 97 7.77 6.05 1.75
C PHE A 97 8.19 6.27 0.30
N ILE A 98 7.27 6.59 -0.62
CA ILE A 98 7.58 6.63 -2.06
C ILE A 98 8.75 7.59 -2.35
N GLY A 99 8.68 8.84 -1.88
CA GLY A 99 9.72 9.83 -2.16
C GLY A 99 11.10 9.42 -1.63
N VAL A 100 11.19 9.05 -0.36
CA VAL A 100 12.46 8.69 0.28
C VAL A 100 13.06 7.39 -0.30
N CYS A 101 12.22 6.42 -0.66
CA CYS A 101 12.68 5.18 -1.30
C CYS A 101 13.21 5.42 -2.71
N VAL A 102 12.59 6.32 -3.48
CA VAL A 102 13.10 6.70 -4.80
C VAL A 102 14.46 7.36 -4.68
N SER A 103 14.62 8.33 -3.76
CA SER A 103 15.92 8.99 -3.51
C SER A 103 17.00 7.98 -3.11
N ALA A 104 16.71 7.05 -2.21
CA ALA A 104 17.66 6.02 -1.79
C ALA A 104 18.11 5.11 -2.95
N LEU A 105 17.18 4.72 -3.83
CA LEU A 105 17.50 3.90 -5.00
C LEU A 105 18.36 4.65 -6.02
N VAL A 106 18.09 5.94 -6.23
CA VAL A 106 18.87 6.78 -7.15
C VAL A 106 20.27 7.07 -6.61
N GLU A 107 20.42 7.31 -5.31
CA GLU A 107 21.70 7.69 -4.70
C GLU A 107 22.63 6.50 -4.41
N GLY A 108 22.08 5.35 -3.98
CA GLY A 108 22.90 4.21 -3.54
C GLY A 108 22.31 2.84 -3.84
N GLY A 109 21.25 2.78 -4.65
CA GLY A 109 20.68 1.54 -5.14
C GLY A 109 19.97 0.67 -4.08
N PRO A 110 19.60 -0.57 -4.47
CA PRO A 110 18.80 -1.46 -3.63
C PRO A 110 19.40 -1.79 -2.25
N ALA A 111 20.73 -1.90 -2.15
CA ALA A 111 21.41 -2.23 -0.90
C ALA A 111 21.33 -1.09 0.12
N LEU A 112 21.43 0.18 -0.32
CA LEU A 112 21.23 1.36 0.54
C LEU A 112 19.77 1.48 0.99
N LEU A 113 18.83 1.23 0.07
CA LEU A 113 17.41 1.21 0.43
C LEU A 113 17.14 0.20 1.54
N ALA A 114 17.65 -1.03 1.40
CA ALA A 114 17.46 -2.07 2.40
C ALA A 114 18.00 -1.65 3.78
N THR A 115 19.16 -0.99 3.84
CA THR A 115 19.77 -0.57 5.11
C THR A 115 19.02 0.58 5.76
N LEU A 116 18.57 1.56 4.97
CA LEU A 116 17.74 2.66 5.45
C LEU A 116 16.39 2.17 5.99
N VAL A 117 15.76 1.21 5.30
CA VAL A 117 14.52 0.59 5.78
C VAL A 117 14.75 -0.15 7.10
N VAL A 118 15.80 -0.97 7.21
CA VAL A 118 16.14 -1.67 8.45
C VAL A 118 16.44 -0.68 9.58
N ALA A 119 17.27 0.34 9.33
CA ALA A 119 17.61 1.35 10.34
C ALA A 119 16.36 2.14 10.80
N SER A 120 15.50 2.53 9.86
CA SER A 120 14.29 3.28 10.15
C SER A 120 13.22 2.46 10.89
N SER A 121 13.23 1.12 10.75
CA SER A 121 12.32 0.23 11.46
C SER A 121 12.47 0.29 12.99
N LEU A 122 13.60 0.79 13.49
CA LEU A 122 13.80 1.05 14.92
C LEU A 122 12.84 2.12 15.45
N VAL A 123 12.44 3.09 14.63
CA VAL A 123 11.52 4.16 15.02
C VAL A 123 10.15 3.62 15.45
N PRO A 124 9.40 2.86 14.62
CA PRO A 124 8.13 2.28 15.04
C PRO A 124 8.28 1.31 16.22
N ILE A 125 9.41 0.61 16.35
CA ILE A 125 9.69 -0.25 17.52
C ILE A 125 9.80 0.59 18.80
N VAL A 126 10.51 1.71 18.78
CA VAL A 126 10.62 2.62 19.93
C VAL A 126 9.26 3.24 20.28
N ILE A 127 8.49 3.64 19.27
CA ILE A 127 7.15 4.20 19.46
C ILE A 127 6.21 3.17 20.08
N SER A 128 6.25 1.91 19.63
CA SER A 128 5.38 0.85 20.17
C SER A 128 5.69 0.57 21.65
N MET A 129 6.96 0.60 22.06
CA MET A 129 7.36 0.45 23.46
C MET A 129 6.95 1.64 24.35
N ARG A 130 6.79 2.84 23.77
CA ARG A 130 6.52 4.09 24.51
C ARG A 130 5.23 4.77 24.08
N LEU A 131 4.23 4.01 23.62
CA LEU A 131 3.01 4.55 23.01
C LEU A 131 2.31 5.63 23.86
N ALA A 132 2.31 5.49 25.19
CA ALA A 132 1.75 6.48 26.10
C ALA A 132 2.37 7.88 25.96
N LEU A 133 3.67 7.97 25.63
CA LEU A 133 4.37 9.23 25.41
C LEU A 133 3.99 9.85 24.05
N PHE A 134 3.89 9.00 23.01
CA PHE A 134 3.64 9.42 21.63
C PHE A 134 2.15 9.69 21.34
N ARG A 135 1.23 9.25 22.20
CA ARG A 135 -0.21 9.54 22.10
C ARG A 135 -0.53 11.03 21.95
N ARG A 136 0.31 11.92 22.50
CA ARG A 136 0.15 13.38 22.37
C ARG A 136 0.40 13.89 20.94
N LEU A 137 1.13 13.16 20.11
CA LEU A 137 1.39 13.50 18.71
C LEU A 137 0.30 12.99 17.76
N LEU A 138 -0.60 12.12 18.25
CA LEU A 138 -1.71 11.57 17.49
C LEU A 138 -2.93 12.50 17.50
N THR A 139 -2.70 13.81 17.35
CA THR A 139 -3.83 14.75 17.24
C THR A 139 -4.49 14.58 15.87
N PRO A 140 -5.83 14.70 15.79
CA PRO A 140 -6.55 14.61 14.51
C PRO A 140 -5.98 15.55 13.44
N THR A 141 -5.47 16.71 13.85
CA THR A 141 -4.81 17.68 12.97
C THR A 141 -3.55 17.10 12.34
N ILE A 142 -2.63 16.54 13.13
CA ILE A 142 -1.36 15.98 12.60
C ILE A 142 -1.66 14.80 11.67
N VAL A 143 -2.50 13.87 12.13
CA VAL A 143 -2.87 12.68 11.35
C VAL A 143 -3.54 13.07 10.04
N GLY A 144 -4.49 14.01 10.09
CA GLY A 144 -5.19 14.53 8.92
C GLY A 144 -4.26 15.22 7.93
N THR A 145 -3.40 16.13 8.40
CA THR A 145 -2.44 16.84 7.55
C THR A 145 -1.47 15.87 6.87
N VAL A 146 -0.93 14.90 7.60
CA VAL A 146 -0.02 13.89 7.04
C VAL A 146 -0.73 13.04 5.99
N ASN A 147 -1.95 12.57 6.28
CA ASN A 147 -2.74 11.78 5.33
C ASN A 147 -3.11 12.57 4.07
N MET A 148 -3.31 13.89 4.16
CA MET A 148 -3.55 14.76 2.99
C MET A 148 -2.27 15.02 2.19
N LEU A 149 -1.12 15.10 2.85
CA LEU A 149 0.15 15.40 2.18
C LEU A 149 0.69 14.20 1.38
N ILE A 150 0.41 12.96 1.80
CA ILE A 150 0.88 11.76 1.11
C ILE A 150 0.39 11.72 -0.35
N PRO A 151 -0.93 11.79 -0.65
CA PRO A 151 -1.40 11.90 -2.04
C PRO A 151 -0.78 13.08 -2.79
N ALA A 152 -0.65 14.24 -2.15
CA ALA A 152 -0.07 15.43 -2.78
C ALA A 152 1.39 15.21 -3.23
N THR A 153 2.17 14.43 -2.47
CA THR A 153 3.55 14.08 -2.83
C THR A 153 3.65 12.95 -3.87
N VAL A 154 2.66 12.06 -3.92
CA VAL A 154 2.66 10.88 -4.82
C VAL A 154 2.05 11.22 -6.19
N LEU A 155 1.05 12.10 -6.24
CA LEU A 155 0.34 12.49 -7.47
C LEU A 155 1.29 12.97 -8.59
N PRO A 156 2.30 13.83 -8.33
CA PRO A 156 3.23 14.24 -9.38
C PRO A 156 3.99 13.06 -10.01
N VAL A 157 4.39 12.09 -9.19
CA VAL A 157 5.08 10.87 -9.65
C VAL A 157 4.15 9.98 -10.47
N VAL A 158 2.85 9.95 -10.17
CA VAL A 158 1.86 9.21 -10.96
C VAL A 158 1.59 9.92 -12.29
N PHE A 159 1.40 11.25 -12.26
CA PHE A 159 1.11 12.03 -13.46
C PHE A 159 2.27 12.07 -14.45
N SER A 160 3.52 12.07 -13.99
CA SER A 160 4.66 11.99 -14.90
C SER A 160 4.65 10.71 -15.74
N ARG A 161 4.05 9.62 -15.25
CA ARG A 161 3.93 8.36 -15.99
C ARG A 161 2.86 8.35 -17.06
N LEU A 162 1.93 9.29 -17.02
CA LEU A 162 0.96 9.42 -18.12
C LEU A 162 1.63 9.92 -19.41
N ALA A 163 2.84 10.50 -19.30
CA ALA A 163 3.64 10.90 -20.44
C ALA A 163 4.48 9.76 -21.04
N ASP A 164 4.60 8.61 -20.36
CA ASP A 164 5.43 7.47 -20.79
C ASP A 164 4.74 6.58 -21.86
N ALA A 165 3.65 7.06 -22.47
CA ALA A 165 2.95 6.32 -23.52
C ALA A 165 3.80 6.23 -24.81
N PRO A 166 3.65 5.15 -25.60
CA PRO A 166 4.24 5.08 -26.94
C PRO A 166 3.89 6.35 -27.74
N GLN A 167 4.87 6.90 -28.48
CA GLN A 167 4.70 8.16 -29.21
C GLN A 167 3.50 8.12 -30.17
N ASP A 168 3.26 6.94 -30.74
CA ASP A 168 2.17 6.66 -31.69
C ASP A 168 0.78 6.67 -31.03
N ALA A 169 0.73 6.63 -29.70
CA ALA A 169 -0.47 6.56 -28.88
C ALA A 169 -0.40 7.49 -27.66
N ALA A 170 0.16 8.70 -27.81
CA ALA A 170 0.38 9.64 -26.70
C ALA A 170 -0.89 9.98 -25.88
N LEU A 171 -2.08 9.91 -26.49
CA LEU A 171 -3.35 10.15 -25.80
C LEU A 171 -3.91 8.92 -25.06
N SER A 172 -3.38 7.72 -25.31
CA SER A 172 -3.92 6.48 -24.75
C SER A 172 -3.74 6.37 -23.23
N ALA A 173 -2.57 6.74 -22.69
CA ALA A 173 -2.33 6.77 -21.24
C ALA A 173 -3.18 7.81 -20.48
N PRO A 174 -3.26 9.08 -20.91
CA PRO A 174 -4.15 10.03 -20.24
C PRO A 174 -5.63 9.69 -20.42
N LEU A 175 -6.05 9.15 -21.56
CA LEU A 175 -7.44 8.72 -21.78
C LEU A 175 -7.82 7.57 -20.83
N THR A 176 -6.95 6.58 -20.68
CA THR A 176 -7.18 5.45 -19.76
C THR A 176 -7.21 5.91 -18.31
N ALA A 177 -6.34 6.85 -17.91
CA ALA A 177 -6.35 7.43 -16.58
C ALA A 177 -7.65 8.20 -16.28
N VAL A 178 -8.11 9.03 -17.22
CA VAL A 178 -9.37 9.77 -17.09
C VAL A 178 -10.55 8.81 -17.02
N ALA A 179 -10.62 7.81 -17.91
CA ALA A 179 -11.68 6.83 -17.90
C ALA A 179 -11.71 6.03 -16.58
N THR A 180 -10.54 5.61 -16.09
CA THR A 180 -10.38 4.97 -14.78
C THR A 180 -10.91 5.85 -13.66
N GLY A 181 -10.50 7.13 -13.64
CA GLY A 181 -10.95 8.11 -12.66
C GLY A 181 -12.46 8.36 -12.70
N LEU A 182 -13.06 8.42 -13.88
CA LEU A 182 -14.50 8.57 -14.06
C LEU A 182 -15.28 7.36 -13.55
N VAL A 183 -14.79 6.13 -13.79
CA VAL A 183 -15.40 4.91 -13.27
C VAL A 183 -15.33 4.89 -11.74
N ILE A 184 -14.15 5.14 -11.16
CA ILE A 184 -13.97 5.17 -9.70
C ILE A 184 -14.84 6.26 -9.08
N GLY A 185 -14.78 7.48 -9.60
CA GLY A 185 -15.53 8.63 -9.11
C GLY A 185 -17.04 8.43 -9.25
N GLY A 186 -17.49 7.93 -10.39
CA GLY A 186 -18.90 7.63 -10.66
C GLY A 186 -19.46 6.64 -9.63
N ILE A 187 -18.78 5.52 -9.41
CA ILE A 187 -19.21 4.52 -8.41
C ILE A 187 -19.12 5.11 -6.99
N SER A 188 -18.03 5.80 -6.66
CA SER A 188 -17.80 6.34 -5.31
C SER A 188 -18.83 7.38 -4.90
N LEU A 189 -19.32 8.18 -5.86
CA LEU A 189 -20.29 9.25 -5.62
C LEU A 189 -21.75 8.75 -5.66
N THR A 190 -22.07 7.81 -6.56
CA THR A 190 -23.47 7.43 -6.82
C THR A 190 -23.92 6.13 -6.18
N ALA A 191 -23.00 5.20 -5.91
CA ALA A 191 -23.38 3.86 -5.46
C ALA A 191 -23.54 3.74 -3.95
N GLY A 192 -24.13 2.63 -3.48
CA GLY A 192 -24.25 2.28 -2.06
C GLY A 192 -22.92 1.85 -1.44
N ALA A 193 -22.86 1.80 -0.10
CA ALA A 193 -21.64 1.54 0.68
C ALA A 193 -20.85 0.31 0.23
N THR A 194 -21.53 -0.80 -0.06
CA THR A 194 -20.89 -2.03 -0.54
C THR A 194 -20.18 -1.83 -1.88
N LEU A 195 -20.82 -1.18 -2.86
CA LEU A 195 -20.23 -1.01 -4.18
C LEU A 195 -19.11 0.03 -4.17
N ARG A 196 -19.18 1.04 -3.28
CA ARG A 196 -18.09 2.00 -3.05
C ARG A 196 -16.79 1.33 -2.62
N LEU A 197 -16.87 0.28 -1.80
CA LEU A 197 -15.70 -0.51 -1.39
C LEU A 197 -14.98 -1.15 -2.59
N TRP A 198 -15.74 -1.57 -3.60
CA TRP A 198 -15.22 -2.19 -4.82
C TRP A 198 -14.82 -1.18 -5.90
N ALA A 199 -15.13 0.11 -5.73
CA ALA A 199 -14.91 1.13 -6.76
C ALA A 199 -13.46 1.20 -7.25
N PRO A 200 -12.41 1.19 -6.39
CA PRO A 200 -11.02 1.22 -6.85
C PRO A 200 -10.65 0.00 -7.70
N LEU A 201 -11.10 -1.20 -7.30
CA LEU A 201 -10.83 -2.43 -8.04
C LEU A 201 -11.53 -2.43 -9.40
N ILE A 202 -12.82 -2.08 -9.43
CA ILE A 202 -13.60 -1.98 -10.67
C ILE A 202 -12.97 -0.94 -11.61
N GLY A 203 -12.52 0.18 -11.06
CA GLY A 203 -11.79 1.21 -11.79
C GLY A 203 -10.53 0.67 -12.46
N VAL A 204 -9.69 -0.04 -11.72
CA VAL A 204 -8.46 -0.65 -12.27
C VAL A 204 -8.78 -1.66 -13.35
N ILE A 205 -9.80 -2.52 -13.16
CA ILE A 205 -10.24 -3.48 -14.18
C ILE A 205 -10.70 -2.75 -15.45
N ALA A 206 -11.59 -1.76 -15.31
CA ALA A 206 -12.09 -0.98 -16.44
C ALA A 206 -10.97 -0.24 -17.17
N GLY A 207 -10.07 0.40 -16.42
CA GLY A 207 -8.88 1.06 -16.94
C GLY A 207 -7.96 0.12 -17.70
N SER A 208 -7.76 -1.09 -17.18
CA SER A 208 -6.92 -2.12 -17.81
C SER A 208 -7.52 -2.63 -19.10
N VAL A 209 -8.85 -2.83 -19.16
CA VAL A 209 -9.56 -3.23 -20.39
C VAL A 209 -9.44 -2.14 -21.45
N ILE A 210 -9.66 -0.87 -21.08
CA ILE A 210 -9.52 0.26 -22.01
C ILE A 210 -8.06 0.37 -22.48
N GLY A 211 -7.09 0.26 -21.58
CA GLY A 211 -5.67 0.33 -21.92
C GLY A 211 -5.23 -0.79 -22.85
N GLY A 212 -5.70 -2.01 -22.61
CA GLY A 212 -5.49 -3.15 -23.51
C GLY A 212 -6.07 -2.90 -24.90
N SER A 213 -7.28 -2.33 -24.98
CA SER A 213 -7.91 -2.00 -26.28
C SER A 213 -7.17 -0.90 -27.06
N LEU A 214 -6.40 -0.05 -26.37
CA LEU A 214 -5.59 1.01 -26.97
C LEU A 214 -4.14 0.56 -27.27
N GLY A 215 -3.81 -0.72 -27.08
CA GLY A 215 -2.50 -1.27 -27.40
C GLY A 215 -1.40 -0.94 -26.39
N LEU A 216 -1.75 -0.52 -25.16
CA LEU A 216 -0.76 -0.21 -24.11
C LEU A 216 -0.14 -1.46 -23.47
N TYR A 217 -0.70 -2.65 -23.73
CA TYR A 217 -0.37 -3.89 -23.01
C TYR A 217 0.36 -4.84 -23.94
N ASP A 218 1.49 -5.34 -23.47
CA ASP A 218 2.19 -6.46 -24.10
C ASP A 218 1.70 -7.78 -23.49
N PHE A 219 0.78 -8.45 -24.20
CA PHE A 219 0.21 -9.73 -23.76
C PHE A 219 1.18 -10.91 -23.91
N ASP A 220 2.29 -10.76 -24.66
CA ASP A 220 3.31 -11.81 -24.81
C ASP A 220 4.04 -12.09 -23.49
N LEU A 221 4.14 -11.09 -22.62
CA LEU A 221 4.67 -11.25 -21.26
C LEU A 221 3.81 -12.19 -20.40
N ILE A 222 2.49 -12.18 -20.60
CA ILE A 222 1.55 -13.01 -19.83
C ILE A 222 1.59 -14.45 -20.33
N THR A 223 1.64 -14.66 -21.65
CA THR A 223 1.64 -16.01 -22.24
C THR A 223 2.93 -16.77 -21.97
N ARG A 224 4.06 -16.06 -21.82
CA ARG A 224 5.37 -16.66 -21.50
C ARG A 224 5.62 -16.82 -20.00
N ALA A 225 4.77 -16.25 -19.15
CA ALA A 225 4.95 -16.34 -17.70
C ALA A 225 4.68 -17.77 -17.21
N PRO A 226 5.57 -18.34 -16.36
CA PRO A 226 5.32 -19.64 -15.76
C PRO A 226 4.18 -19.55 -14.74
N TRP A 227 3.35 -20.61 -14.67
CA TRP A 227 2.25 -20.72 -13.70
C TRP A 227 2.75 -20.76 -12.25
N PHE A 228 3.93 -21.32 -12.02
CA PHE A 228 4.60 -21.36 -10.73
C PHE A 228 6.03 -20.86 -10.90
N GLY A 229 6.43 -19.89 -10.09
CA GLY A 229 7.75 -19.30 -10.17
C GLY A 229 8.14 -18.55 -8.90
N LEU A 230 9.44 -18.49 -8.66
CA LEU A 230 10.04 -17.54 -7.74
C LEU A 230 10.36 -16.25 -8.51
N PRO A 231 10.53 -15.10 -7.82
CA PRO A 231 10.89 -13.86 -8.48
C PRO A 231 12.20 -14.01 -9.26
N LEU A 232 12.29 -13.33 -10.40
CA LEU A 232 13.46 -13.39 -11.30
C LEU A 232 14.72 -12.75 -10.72
N GLY A 233 14.58 -11.88 -9.71
CA GLY A 233 15.69 -11.19 -9.04
C GLY A 233 16.15 -11.87 -7.75
N SER A 234 17.38 -11.57 -7.34
CA SER A 234 17.96 -12.00 -6.06
C SER A 234 17.86 -10.90 -5.00
N TRP A 235 17.94 -11.31 -3.73
CA TRP A 235 18.07 -10.39 -2.60
C TRP A 235 19.23 -9.41 -2.84
N PRO A 236 19.00 -8.08 -2.79
CA PRO A 236 20.00 -7.08 -3.13
C PRO A 236 21.15 -6.95 -2.12
N GLY A 237 21.04 -7.59 -0.95
CA GLY A 237 22.01 -7.44 0.13
C GLY A 237 21.71 -6.25 1.05
N ILE A 238 22.47 -6.17 2.14
CA ILE A 238 22.51 -5.02 3.05
C ILE A 238 23.81 -4.29 2.77
N GLY A 239 23.73 -3.01 2.38
CA GLY A 239 24.90 -2.15 2.22
C GLY A 239 25.43 -1.67 3.57
N PHE A 240 26.57 -2.19 4.02
CA PHE A 240 27.19 -1.75 5.28
C PHE A 240 27.95 -0.42 5.20
N ASP A 241 27.87 0.27 4.06
CA ASP A 241 28.49 1.58 3.88
C ASP A 241 27.60 2.68 4.48
N LEU A 242 27.95 3.11 5.70
CA LEU A 242 27.30 4.21 6.42
C LEU A 242 27.83 5.58 5.94
N GLY A 243 27.98 5.74 4.62
CA GLY A 243 28.50 6.93 3.99
C GLY A 243 27.53 8.13 4.01
N PRO A 244 27.89 9.24 3.33
CA PRO A 244 27.13 10.48 3.34
C PRO A 244 25.67 10.33 2.89
N ALA A 245 25.39 9.48 1.89
CA ALA A 245 24.03 9.23 1.41
C ALA A 245 23.14 8.56 2.48
N PHE A 246 23.69 7.60 3.23
CA PHE A 246 22.96 6.97 4.35
C PHE A 246 22.64 8.01 5.43
N VAL A 247 23.64 8.79 5.86
CA VAL A 247 23.45 9.81 6.90
C VAL A 247 22.51 10.92 6.46
N GLY A 248 22.54 11.32 5.19
CA GLY A 248 21.68 12.34 4.62
C GLY A 248 20.20 11.92 4.53
N LEU A 249 19.94 10.66 4.17
CA LEU A 249 18.58 10.14 3.99
C LEU A 249 17.97 9.58 5.28
N LEU A 250 18.78 9.17 6.26
CA LEU A 250 18.30 8.55 7.50
C LEU A 250 17.26 9.40 8.26
N PRO A 251 17.43 10.73 8.44
CA PRO A 251 16.42 11.54 9.12
C PRO A 251 15.07 11.55 8.40
N ALA A 252 15.09 11.59 7.06
CA ALA A 252 13.87 11.55 6.26
C ALA A 252 13.17 10.19 6.41
N PHE A 253 13.91 9.09 6.33
CA PHE A 253 13.38 7.74 6.58
C PHE A 253 12.83 7.58 8.01
N ALA A 254 13.53 8.10 9.01
CA ALA A 254 13.07 8.07 10.40
C ALA A 254 11.76 8.86 10.59
N PHE A 255 11.64 10.02 9.95
CA PHE A 255 10.43 10.83 9.99
C PHE A 255 9.24 10.14 9.29
N VAL A 256 9.48 9.54 8.12
CA VAL A 256 8.46 8.78 7.41
C VAL A 256 8.06 7.50 8.17
N ALA A 257 9.00 6.85 8.86
CA ALA A 257 8.73 5.71 9.73
C ALA A 257 7.89 6.10 10.96
N LEU A 258 8.10 7.30 11.52
CA LEU A 258 7.23 7.90 12.53
C LEU A 258 5.81 8.10 11.97
N ILE A 259 5.68 8.66 10.76
CA ILE A 259 4.38 8.80 10.08
C ILE A 259 3.69 7.44 9.89
N GLY A 260 4.42 6.42 9.42
CA GLY A 260 3.89 5.07 9.23
C GLY A 260 3.40 4.44 10.54
N ALA A 261 4.13 4.67 11.64
CA ALA A 261 3.70 4.23 12.97
C ALA A 261 2.40 4.91 13.39
N ILE A 262 2.30 6.24 13.20
CA ILE A 262 1.09 7.02 13.48
C ILE A 262 -0.11 6.48 12.70
N GLN A 263 0.04 6.21 11.40
CA GLN A 263 -1.03 5.65 10.55
C GLN A 263 -1.50 4.29 11.03
N THR A 264 -0.56 3.43 11.42
CA THR A 264 -0.88 2.10 11.93
C THR A 264 -1.68 2.19 13.23
N ILE A 265 -1.31 3.11 14.13
CA ILE A 265 -2.05 3.35 15.37
C ILE A 265 -3.44 3.93 15.08
N THR A 266 -3.56 4.90 14.17
CA THR A 266 -4.87 5.45 13.78
C THR A 266 -5.77 4.36 13.17
N GLY A 267 -5.23 3.54 12.28
CA GLY A 267 -5.96 2.40 11.70
C GLY A 267 -6.41 1.41 12.77
N ALA A 268 -5.53 1.10 13.74
CA ALA A 268 -5.85 0.25 14.87
C ALA A 268 -6.98 0.81 15.75
N VAL A 269 -6.99 2.12 15.99
CA VAL A 269 -8.03 2.81 16.78
C VAL A 269 -9.36 2.88 16.02
N ALA A 270 -9.35 3.03 14.70
CA ALA A 270 -10.57 3.09 13.90
C ALA A 270 -11.31 1.74 13.79
N ILE A 271 -10.61 0.63 14.03
CA ILE A 271 -11.18 -0.73 14.01
C ILE A 271 -11.82 -1.09 15.37
N GLN A 272 -11.42 -0.41 16.46
CA GLN A 272 -11.92 -0.63 17.82
C GLN A 272 -13.12 0.28 18.13
#